data_AF-A0A915LMZ7-F1
#
_entry.id   AF-A0A915LMZ7-F1
#
_cell.length_a   1.000
_cell.length_b   1.000
_cell.length_c   1.000
_cell.angle_alpha   90.00
_cell.angle_beta   90.00
_cell.angle_gamma   90.00
#
_symmetry.space_group_name_H-M   'P 1'
#
loop_
_entity.id
_entity.type
_entity.pdbx_description
1 polymer ?
#
loop_
_entity_poly.entity_id
_entity_poly.type
_entity_poly.pdbx_seq_one_letter_code
_entity_poly.pdbx_strand_id
1 'polypeptide(L)'
;MKNKIFQINWPIILFIFQIFLSANPLWNSSAKPDTPNAQRPCLPNFDGRLCEKCAPGFKNISAGCLDCDCNPIGSTSGDCNFTTGQCHCKSSFGDIKCDKCANGYYKSKETNDCIYCDCDPFGAEGEVCDESNGQCYCKLGFTGRGCDKYKTKN
;
A
#
# COMPACT_ATOMS: atom_id res chain seq x y z
N MET A 1 79.37 -23.53 5.75
CA MET A 1 78.74 -24.57 6.60
C MET A 1 78.99 -24.23 8.05
N LYS A 2 77.90 -24.20 8.83
CA LYS A 2 77.72 -24.17 10.30
C LYS A 2 76.78 -23.04 10.75
N ASN A 3 75.50 -23.42 10.77
CA ASN A 3 74.45 -22.93 11.65
C ASN A 3 74.99 -22.40 12.98
N LYS A 4 74.63 -21.17 13.32
CA LYS A 4 74.41 -20.77 14.71
C LYS A 4 73.08 -20.02 14.79
N ILE A 5 72.11 -20.74 15.31
CA ILE A 5 70.79 -20.29 15.72
C ILE A 5 70.98 -19.10 16.67
N PHE A 6 70.52 -17.93 16.25
CA PHE A 6 70.50 -16.74 17.11
C PHE A 6 69.39 -16.94 18.14
N GLN A 7 69.79 -16.89 19.40
CA GLN A 7 68.91 -16.97 20.58
C GLN A 7 67.81 -15.91 20.48
N ILE A 8 66.57 -16.38 20.40
CA ILE A 8 65.35 -15.57 20.43
C ILE A 8 65.23 -14.98 21.84
N ASN A 9 65.43 -13.67 21.96
CA ASN A 9 65.19 -12.94 23.20
C ASN A 9 63.67 -12.87 23.43
N TRP A 10 63.17 -13.63 24.41
CA TRP A 10 61.74 -13.79 24.71
C TRP A 10 60.96 -12.50 25.14
N PRO A 11 61.55 -11.35 25.53
CA PRO A 11 60.74 -10.19 25.93
C PRO A 11 60.31 -9.29 24.75
N ILE A 12 60.79 -9.51 23.52
CA ILE A 12 60.39 -8.69 22.35
C ILE A 12 59.14 -9.26 21.65
N ILE A 13 58.89 -10.57 21.73
CA ILE A 13 57.72 -11.21 21.11
C ILE A 13 56.41 -10.87 21.84
N LEU A 14 56.48 -10.53 23.14
CA LEU A 14 55.30 -10.11 23.91
C LEU A 14 54.79 -8.70 23.57
N PHE A 15 55.61 -7.83 22.96
CA PHE A 15 55.20 -6.47 22.60
C PHE A 15 54.53 -6.36 21.22
N ILE A 16 54.74 -7.32 20.32
CA ILE A 16 54.04 -7.34 19.01
C ILE A 16 52.65 -7.97 19.13
N PHE A 17 52.41 -8.78 20.16
CA PHE A 17 51.08 -9.37 20.43
C PHE A 17 50.05 -8.37 20.98
N GLN A 18 50.45 -7.16 21.38
CA GLN A 18 49.52 -6.15 21.92
C GLN A 18 48.97 -5.15 20.88
N ILE A 19 49.40 -5.20 19.61
CA ILE A 19 48.88 -4.29 18.57
C ILE A 19 47.65 -4.88 17.84
N PHE A 20 47.31 -6.16 18.05
CA PHE A 20 46.12 -6.79 17.46
C PHE A 20 44.86 -6.73 18.34
N LEU A 21 44.86 -5.94 19.43
CA LEU A 21 43.76 -5.89 20.41
C LEU A 21 42.99 -4.56 20.47
N SER A 22 43.24 -3.60 19.58
CA SER A 22 42.44 -2.39 19.47
C SER A 22 41.71 -2.29 18.12
N ALA A 23 40.48 -2.80 18.14
CA ALA A 23 39.32 -2.29 17.41
C ALA A 23 39.50 -2.00 15.90
N ASN A 24 39.30 -3.03 15.09
CA ASN A 24 38.62 -2.89 13.79
C ASN A 24 37.29 -3.65 13.84
N PRO A 25 36.18 -3.00 14.21
CA PRO A 25 34.85 -3.58 14.10
C PRO A 25 34.29 -3.23 12.71
N LEU A 26 34.80 -3.88 11.66
CA LEU A 26 34.14 -3.90 10.35
C LEU A 26 33.71 -5.33 10.00
N TRP A 27 33.14 -6.03 10.98
CA TRP A 27 32.14 -7.04 10.67
C TRP A 27 30.80 -6.45 11.09
N ASN A 28 30.18 -5.70 10.18
CA ASN A 28 28.84 -5.18 10.34
C ASN A 28 27.86 -6.36 10.29
N SER A 29 27.74 -7.04 11.42
CA SER A 29 26.64 -7.96 11.70
C SER A 29 25.37 -7.13 11.85
N SER A 30 24.70 -6.82 10.74
CA SER A 30 23.25 -6.55 10.76
C SER A 30 22.43 -7.81 11.12
N ALA A 31 23.07 -8.87 11.63
CA ALA A 31 22.37 -9.99 12.25
C ALA A 31 21.89 -9.53 13.63
N LYS A 32 20.71 -8.92 13.65
CA LYS A 32 19.93 -8.74 14.88
C LYS A 32 19.74 -10.13 15.51
N PRO A 33 20.29 -10.42 16.70
CA PRO A 33 19.86 -11.58 17.46
C PRO A 33 18.46 -11.24 17.95
N ASP A 34 17.48 -12.11 17.67
CA ASP A 34 16.20 -12.29 18.37
C ASP A 34 15.16 -12.89 17.40
N THR A 35 15.28 -14.18 17.05
CA THR A 35 14.10 -15.03 16.77
C THR A 35 14.53 -16.51 16.71
N PRO A 36 13.85 -17.44 17.43
CA PRO A 36 14.22 -18.86 17.49
C PRO A 36 13.98 -19.66 16.19
N ASN A 37 13.61 -19.01 15.09
CA ASN A 37 13.31 -19.65 13.82
C ASN A 37 14.06 -18.90 12.74
N ALA A 38 15.25 -19.39 12.38
CA ALA A 38 16.06 -18.90 11.27
C ALA A 38 15.31 -19.12 9.94
N GLN A 39 14.32 -18.28 9.68
CA GLN A 39 13.61 -18.22 8.42
C GLN A 39 14.47 -17.38 7.47
N ARG A 40 14.85 -17.93 6.32
CA ARG A 40 15.46 -17.12 5.26
C ARG A 40 14.49 -15.97 4.93
N PRO A 41 14.97 -14.71 4.82
CA PRO A 41 14.11 -13.60 4.42
C PRO A 41 13.43 -13.91 3.09
N CYS A 42 12.15 -13.57 2.96
CA CYS A 42 11.43 -13.70 1.71
C CYS A 42 11.95 -12.73 0.65
N LEU A 43 11.71 -13.07 -0.62
CA LEU A 43 11.87 -12.12 -1.72
C LEU A 43 10.95 -10.91 -1.51
N PRO A 44 11.28 -9.74 -2.09
CA PRO A 44 10.41 -8.58 -2.06
C PRO A 44 8.98 -8.93 -2.46
N ASN A 45 7.99 -8.40 -1.75
CA ASN A 45 6.55 -8.59 -1.96
C ASN A 45 5.99 -9.97 -1.56
N PHE A 46 6.82 -10.90 -1.08
CA PHE A 46 6.39 -12.17 -0.52
C PHE A 46 6.41 -12.14 1.00
N ASP A 47 5.50 -12.89 1.61
CA ASP A 47 5.35 -13.05 3.06
C ASP A 47 4.97 -14.51 3.38
N GLY A 48 4.92 -14.84 4.67
CA GLY A 48 4.66 -16.20 5.14
C GLY A 48 5.93 -16.89 5.60
N ARG A 49 5.74 -18.02 6.30
CA ARG A 49 6.90 -18.76 6.83
C ARG A 49 7.72 -19.30 5.67
N LEU A 50 7.08 -19.84 4.66
CA LEU A 50 7.73 -20.42 3.48
C LEU A 50 7.68 -19.49 2.26
N CYS A 51 7.36 -18.20 2.46
CA CYS A 51 7.16 -17.23 1.39
C CYS A 51 6.05 -17.65 0.40
N GLU A 52 5.02 -18.30 0.94
CA GLU A 52 3.92 -18.94 0.22
C GLU A 52 2.72 -18.02 -0.01
N LYS A 53 2.80 -16.76 0.43
CA LYS A 53 1.78 -15.73 0.20
C LYS A 53 2.44 -14.42 -0.20
N CYS A 54 1.67 -13.50 -0.76
CA CYS A 54 2.14 -12.14 -0.94
C CYS A 54 2.08 -11.36 0.37
N ALA A 55 2.97 -10.39 0.51
CA ALA A 55 2.93 -9.41 1.56
C ALA A 55 1.64 -8.56 1.47
N PRO A 56 1.19 -7.94 2.57
CA PRO A 56 0.12 -6.94 2.54
C PRO A 56 0.38 -5.89 1.44
N GLY A 57 -0.67 -5.51 0.70
CA GLY A 57 -0.58 -4.64 -0.47
C GLY A 57 -0.20 -5.31 -1.79
N PHE A 58 -0.02 -6.64 -1.82
CA PHE A 58 0.32 -7.38 -3.04
C PHE A 58 -0.64 -8.54 -3.32
N LYS A 59 -0.82 -8.87 -4.61
CA LYS A 59 -1.73 -9.89 -5.13
C LYS A 59 -1.07 -10.78 -6.17
N ASN A 60 -1.71 -11.91 -6.49
CA ASN A 60 -1.26 -12.84 -7.53
C ASN A 60 0.16 -13.40 -7.32
N ILE A 61 0.26 -14.44 -6.50
CA ILE A 61 1.53 -15.10 -6.19
C ILE A 61 2.21 -15.71 -7.41
N SER A 62 1.43 -16.27 -8.36
CA SER A 62 1.96 -16.88 -9.58
C SER A 62 2.60 -15.86 -10.53
N ALA A 63 2.19 -14.59 -10.44
CA ALA A 63 2.77 -13.49 -11.21
C ALA A 63 3.86 -12.71 -10.44
N GLY A 64 4.34 -13.23 -9.32
CA GLY A 64 5.43 -12.60 -8.57
C GLY A 64 4.98 -11.53 -7.56
N CYS A 65 3.76 -11.62 -7.04
CA CYS A 65 3.21 -10.70 -6.04
C CYS A 65 3.22 -9.24 -6.54
N LEU A 66 2.25 -8.95 -7.40
CA LEU A 66 2.02 -7.65 -8.02
C LEU A 66 1.37 -6.68 -7.03
N ASP A 67 1.69 -5.39 -7.15
CA ASP A 67 1.09 -4.35 -6.32
C ASP A 67 -0.44 -4.29 -6.52
N CYS A 68 -1.17 -4.08 -5.44
CA CYS A 68 -2.61 -3.88 -5.45
C CYS A 68 -3.01 -2.58 -6.18
N ASP A 69 -2.19 -1.54 -6.08
CA ASP A 69 -2.40 -0.20 -6.65
C ASP A 69 -3.74 0.43 -6.22
N CYS A 70 -4.06 0.29 -4.93
CA CYS A 70 -5.26 0.90 -4.34
C CYS A 70 -5.08 2.42 -4.21
N ASN A 71 -6.10 3.18 -4.62
CA ASN A 71 -6.09 4.63 -4.49
C ASN A 71 -6.10 5.03 -3.00
N PRO A 72 -5.05 5.69 -2.48
CA PRO A 72 -4.93 6.00 -1.05
C PRO A 72 -6.00 6.99 -0.54
N ILE A 73 -6.62 7.76 -1.43
CA ILE A 73 -7.73 8.66 -1.09
C ILE A 73 -9.03 7.86 -0.98
N GLY A 74 -9.27 6.95 -1.93
CA GLY A 74 -10.53 6.21 -2.05
C GLY A 74 -10.58 4.90 -1.27
N SER A 75 -9.43 4.35 -0.86
CA SER A 75 -9.36 3.10 -0.11
C SER A 75 -9.19 3.31 1.41
N THR A 76 -9.52 2.27 2.17
CA THR A 76 -9.33 2.21 3.63
C THR A 76 -7.96 1.64 4.02
N SER A 77 -7.34 0.89 3.10
CA SER A 77 -6.01 0.29 3.23
C SER A 77 -5.32 0.20 1.86
N GLY A 78 -4.00 -0.05 1.87
CA GLY A 78 -3.27 -0.47 0.66
C GLY A 78 -3.51 -1.94 0.28
N ASP A 79 -4.12 -2.72 1.18
CA ASP A 79 -4.44 -4.12 0.96
C ASP A 79 -5.61 -4.32 -0.01
N CYS A 80 -5.52 -5.40 -0.78
CA CYS A 80 -6.58 -5.84 -1.66
C CYS A 80 -6.81 -7.35 -1.54
N ASN A 81 -7.94 -7.82 -2.07
CA ASN A 81 -8.24 -9.24 -2.14
C ASN A 81 -7.17 -9.96 -2.98
N PHE A 82 -6.58 -11.02 -2.44
CA PHE A 82 -5.47 -11.74 -3.08
C PHE A 82 -5.82 -12.40 -4.42
N THR A 83 -7.10 -12.75 -4.62
CA THR A 83 -7.58 -13.45 -5.82
C THR A 83 -8.16 -12.47 -6.84
N THR A 84 -9.04 -11.57 -6.41
CA THR A 84 -9.72 -10.63 -7.32
C THR A 84 -8.93 -9.34 -7.53
N GLY A 85 -8.04 -8.99 -6.60
CA GLY A 85 -7.33 -7.71 -6.59
C GLY A 85 -8.19 -6.52 -6.19
N GLN A 86 -9.42 -6.75 -5.71
CA GLN A 86 -10.34 -5.70 -5.26
C GLN A 86 -9.84 -5.04 -3.98
N CYS A 87 -9.68 -3.72 -4.01
CA CYS A 87 -9.34 -2.90 -2.86
C CYS A 87 -10.55 -2.66 -1.94
N HIS A 88 -10.27 -2.38 -0.66
CA HIS A 88 -11.28 -2.03 0.32
C HIS A 88 -11.64 -0.53 0.23
N CYS A 89 -12.66 -0.20 -0.55
CA CYS A 89 -13.05 1.20 -0.80
C CYS A 89 -13.83 1.83 0.36
N LYS A 90 -13.63 3.14 0.54
CA LYS A 90 -14.51 3.98 1.37
C LYS A 90 -15.90 4.05 0.73
N SER A 91 -16.94 4.32 1.52
CA SER A 91 -18.33 4.27 1.06
C SER A 91 -18.65 5.17 -0.15
N SER A 92 -17.94 6.28 -0.33
CA SER A 92 -18.13 7.20 -1.46
C SER A 92 -17.30 6.85 -2.71
N PHE A 93 -16.45 5.82 -2.64
CA PHE A 93 -15.57 5.38 -3.72
C PHE A 93 -15.90 3.95 -4.15
N GLY A 94 -15.58 3.61 -5.40
CA GLY A 94 -15.81 2.31 -6.00
C GLY A 94 -14.79 1.97 -7.07
N ASP A 95 -15.06 0.90 -7.81
CA ASP A 95 -14.12 0.23 -8.75
C ASP A 95 -13.04 -0.62 -8.03
N ILE A 96 -12.25 -1.36 -8.81
CA ILE A 96 -11.26 -2.33 -8.31
C ILE A 96 -10.14 -1.67 -7.51
N LYS A 97 -9.79 -0.42 -7.85
CA LYS A 97 -8.74 0.39 -7.22
C LYS A 97 -9.28 1.51 -6.34
N CYS A 98 -10.60 1.64 -6.17
CA CYS A 98 -11.21 2.77 -5.45
C CYS A 98 -10.90 4.15 -6.07
N ASP A 99 -10.75 4.21 -7.39
CA ASP A 99 -10.39 5.41 -8.14
C ASP A 99 -11.60 6.17 -8.72
N LYS A 100 -12.77 5.53 -8.71
CA LYS A 100 -14.04 6.13 -9.13
C LYS A 100 -14.93 6.41 -7.92
N CYS A 101 -15.90 7.29 -8.12
CA CYS A 101 -16.95 7.47 -7.14
C CYS A 101 -17.93 6.29 -7.16
N ALA A 102 -18.46 5.94 -5.99
CA ALA A 102 -19.49 4.92 -5.88
C ALA A 102 -20.79 5.38 -6.57
N ASN A 103 -21.67 4.43 -6.89
CA ASN A 103 -23.00 4.76 -7.38
C ASN A 103 -23.73 5.70 -6.40
N GLY A 104 -24.37 6.75 -6.92
CA GLY A 104 -24.98 7.79 -6.09
C GLY A 104 -23.99 8.84 -5.59
N TYR A 105 -22.75 8.83 -6.09
CA TYR A 105 -21.76 9.89 -5.87
C TYR A 105 -21.21 10.39 -7.22
N TYR A 106 -20.82 11.66 -7.27
CA TYR A 106 -20.16 12.27 -8.42
C TYR A 106 -18.85 12.91 -8.00
N LYS A 107 -17.92 13.08 -8.95
CA LYS A 107 -16.61 13.67 -8.66
C LYS A 107 -16.68 15.18 -8.81
N SER A 108 -16.53 15.89 -7.70
CA SER A 108 -16.50 17.36 -7.71
C SER A 108 -15.21 17.87 -8.35
N LYS A 109 -15.34 18.78 -9.30
CA LYS A 109 -14.17 19.45 -9.92
C LYS A 109 -13.46 20.41 -8.97
N GLU A 110 -14.17 20.88 -7.94
CA GLU A 110 -13.66 21.89 -7.00
C GLU A 110 -12.82 21.24 -5.90
N THR A 111 -13.30 20.15 -5.33
CA THR A 111 -12.63 19.45 -4.22
C THR A 111 -11.88 18.20 -4.65
N ASN A 112 -12.12 17.71 -5.87
CA ASN A 112 -11.65 16.41 -6.37
C ASN A 112 -12.13 15.20 -5.52
N ASP A 113 -13.14 15.41 -4.68
CA ASP A 113 -13.77 14.40 -3.83
C ASP A 113 -15.07 13.86 -4.44
N CYS A 114 -15.50 12.71 -3.94
CA CYS A 114 -16.78 12.10 -4.26
C CYS A 114 -17.89 12.66 -3.37
N ILE A 115 -18.82 13.40 -3.98
CA ILE A 115 -19.94 14.05 -3.30
C ILE A 115 -21.23 13.27 -3.58
N TYR A 116 -22.05 13.08 -2.55
CA TYR A 116 -23.34 12.41 -2.68
C TYR A 116 -24.27 13.17 -3.63
N CYS A 117 -24.92 12.44 -4.53
CA CYS A 117 -25.80 13.01 -5.55
C CYS A 117 -26.98 13.79 -4.94
N ASP A 118 -27.55 13.29 -3.85
CA ASP A 118 -28.72 13.89 -3.17
C ASP A 118 -29.91 14.09 -4.13
N CYS A 119 -30.23 13.02 -4.88
CA CYS A 119 -31.37 13.00 -5.79
C CYS A 119 -32.68 12.80 -5.02
N ASP A 120 -33.67 13.66 -5.26
CA ASP A 120 -34.99 13.55 -4.66
C ASP A 120 -35.69 12.26 -5.13
N PRO A 121 -36.12 11.38 -4.21
CA PRO A 121 -36.69 10.08 -4.58
C PRO A 121 -38.02 10.20 -5.34
N PHE A 122 -38.75 11.31 -5.18
CA PHE A 122 -40.02 11.54 -5.86
C PHE A 122 -39.80 12.12 -7.27
N GLY A 123 -38.87 13.07 -7.40
CA GLY A 123 -38.61 13.82 -8.63
C GLY A 123 -37.52 13.25 -9.54
N ALA A 124 -36.62 12.41 -9.05
CA ALA A 124 -35.58 11.76 -9.84
C ALA A 124 -36.00 10.36 -10.32
N GLU A 125 -35.38 9.89 -11.41
CA GLU A 125 -35.52 8.52 -11.93
C GLU A 125 -34.77 7.48 -11.07
N GLY A 126 -33.80 7.93 -10.27
CA GLY A 126 -33.05 7.10 -9.33
C GLY A 126 -32.05 7.92 -8.52
N GLU A 127 -31.19 7.22 -7.79
CA GLU A 127 -30.18 7.83 -6.91
C GLU A 127 -28.87 8.17 -7.64
N VAL A 128 -28.66 7.63 -8.84
CA VAL A 128 -27.46 7.88 -9.65
C VAL A 128 -27.63 9.21 -10.40
N CYS A 129 -26.59 10.04 -10.35
CA CYS A 129 -26.49 11.30 -11.06
C CYS A 129 -25.32 11.31 -12.04
N ASP A 130 -25.24 12.34 -12.88
CA ASP A 130 -24.10 12.55 -13.78
C ASP A 130 -22.78 12.66 -13.01
N GLU A 131 -21.80 11.84 -13.38
CA GLU A 131 -20.52 11.70 -12.66
C GLU A 131 -19.68 12.99 -12.63
N SER A 132 -19.93 13.93 -13.56
CA SER A 132 -19.10 15.12 -13.79
C SER A 132 -19.63 16.40 -13.14
N ASN A 133 -20.95 16.47 -12.93
CA ASN A 133 -21.62 17.68 -12.45
C ASN A 133 -22.66 17.40 -11.35
N GLY A 134 -22.96 16.13 -11.07
CA GLY A 134 -23.89 15.75 -10.01
C GLY A 134 -25.36 16.00 -10.33
N GLN A 135 -25.73 16.22 -11.60
CA GLN A 135 -27.11 16.42 -12.02
C GLN A 135 -27.87 15.08 -12.02
N CYS A 136 -28.93 15.01 -11.24
CA CYS A 136 -29.83 13.86 -11.21
C CYS A 136 -30.71 13.82 -12.47
N TYR A 137 -31.10 12.61 -12.87
CA TYR A 137 -32.02 12.40 -13.99
C TYR A 137 -33.45 12.67 -13.52
N CYS A 138 -34.01 13.83 -13.89
CA CYS A 138 -35.32 14.26 -13.40
C CYS A 138 -36.47 13.67 -14.22
N LYS A 139 -37.52 13.21 -13.51
CA LYS A 139 -38.81 12.84 -14.09
C LYS A 139 -39.49 14.06 -14.74
N LEU A 140 -40.46 13.79 -15.60
CA LEU A 140 -41.22 14.83 -16.29
C LEU A 140 -41.87 15.79 -15.27
N GLY A 141 -41.67 17.08 -15.48
CA GLY A 141 -42.20 18.13 -14.60
C GLY A 141 -41.32 18.50 -13.41
N PHE A 142 -40.18 17.82 -13.20
CA PHE A 142 -39.21 18.16 -12.15
C PHE A 142 -37.96 18.87 -12.70
N THR A 143 -37.28 19.64 -11.86
CA THR A 143 -36.07 20.42 -12.18
C THR A 143 -35.21 20.65 -10.93
N GLY A 144 -34.04 21.28 -11.11
CA GLY A 144 -33.00 21.41 -10.08
C GLY A 144 -31.95 20.30 -10.19
N ARG A 145 -30.78 20.49 -9.53
CA ARG A 145 -29.68 19.50 -9.52
C ARG A 145 -30.14 18.17 -8.92
N GLY A 146 -30.87 18.24 -7.80
CA GLY A 146 -31.44 17.09 -7.11
C GLY A 146 -32.86 16.71 -7.55
N CYS A 147 -33.43 17.36 -8.58
CA CYS A 147 -34.83 17.13 -8.99
C CYS A 147 -35.89 17.40 -7.90
N ASP A 148 -35.60 18.31 -6.99
CA ASP A 148 -36.41 18.67 -5.81
C ASP A 148 -37.52 19.70 -6.11
N LYS A 149 -37.58 20.25 -7.33
CA LYS A 149 -38.46 21.36 -7.70
C LYS A 149 -39.37 21.00 -8.85
N TYR A 150 -40.58 21.54 -8.85
CA TYR A 150 -41.50 21.45 -9.99
C TYR A 150 -41.21 22.54 -11.02
N LYS A 151 -41.32 22.19 -12.31
CA LYS A 151 -41.32 23.14 -13.42
C LYS A 151 -42.59 23.99 -13.35
N THR A 152 -42.47 25.24 -12.90
CA THR A 152 -43.57 26.20 -12.96
C THR A 152 -43.85 26.58 -14.41
N LYS A 153 -45.11 26.54 -14.82
CA LYS A 153 -45.55 27.12 -16.09
C LYS A 153 -45.48 28.64 -15.95
N ASN A 154 -44.57 29.27 -16.67
CA ASN A 154 -44.49 30.72 -16.82
C ASN A 154 -45.43 31.17 -17.94
#